data_AF-A0A326GV50-F1
#
_entry.id   AF-A0A326GV50-F1
#
_cell.length_a   1.000
_cell.length_b   1.000
_cell.length_c   1.000
_cell.angle_alpha   90.00
_cell.angle_beta   90.00
_cell.angle_gamma   90.00
#
_symmetry.space_group_name_H-M   'P 1'
#
loop_
_entity.id
_entity.type
_entity.pdbx_description
1 polymer ?
#
loop_
_entity_poly.entity_id
_entity_poly.type
_entity_poly.pdbx_seq_one_letter_code
_entity_poly.pdbx_strand_id
1 'polypeptide(L)'
;MRELSLHVVGADHPNRGGGNRRFEILLCSPGEGVTLVPEPRNPVDPNAVMVLSARGVQIGYLTADRAAWIGAMLRQGREVAAVFQQATPMGAAVRVAFDGAVPVVPVVPAVREVGEDAEPEFWPDEVWPEEWE
;
A
#
# COMPACT_ATOMS: atom_id res chain seq x y z
N MET A 1 18.90 11.11 0.65
CA MET A 1 17.48 10.71 0.79
C MET A 1 17.39 9.84 2.03
N ARG A 2 16.80 10.34 3.13
CA ARG A 2 16.74 9.58 4.41
C ARG A 2 15.62 8.54 4.42
N GLU A 3 14.58 8.78 3.62
CA GLU A 3 13.38 7.96 3.57
C GLU A 3 12.76 7.98 2.18
N LEU A 4 11.98 6.95 1.86
CA LEU A 4 11.14 6.91 0.66
C LEU A 4 9.97 5.93 0.83
N SER A 5 8.98 6.05 -0.05
CA SER A 5 7.85 5.12 -0.11
C SER A 5 8.05 4.12 -1.24
N LEU A 6 7.73 2.86 -0.97
CA LEU A 6 7.87 1.73 -1.88
C LEU A 6 6.51 1.08 -2.12
N HIS A 7 6.28 0.65 -3.35
CA HIS A 7 5.09 -0.11 -3.70
C HIS A 7 5.28 -1.59 -3.37
N VAL A 8 4.23 -2.18 -2.83
CA VAL A 8 4.09 -3.61 -2.56
C VAL A 8 3.00 -4.15 -3.47
N VAL A 9 3.35 -5.14 -4.29
CA VAL A 9 2.48 -5.74 -5.30
C VAL A 9 2.24 -7.22 -5.01
N GLY A 10 1.30 -7.80 -5.76
CA GLY A 10 0.99 -9.22 -5.69
C GLY A 10 0.08 -9.60 -4.52
N ALA A 11 -0.78 -8.67 -4.09
CA ALA A 11 -1.78 -8.90 -3.05
C ALA A 11 -2.86 -9.93 -3.44
N ASP A 12 -3.00 -10.20 -4.74
CA ASP A 12 -4.04 -11.09 -5.28
C ASP A 12 -3.57 -12.54 -5.34
N HIS A 13 -2.27 -12.77 -5.10
CA HIS A 13 -1.72 -14.10 -5.04
C HIS A 13 -1.92 -14.70 -3.64
N PRO A 14 -2.23 -16.01 -3.55
CA PRO A 14 -2.35 -16.69 -2.27
C PRO A 14 -0.99 -16.81 -1.56
N ASN A 15 -1.00 -16.81 -0.23
CA ASN A 15 0.15 -17.21 0.57
C ASN A 15 0.34 -18.73 0.52
N ARG A 16 1.56 -19.21 0.78
CA ARG A 16 1.91 -20.66 0.75
C ARG A 16 1.00 -21.53 1.66
N GLY A 17 0.43 -20.95 2.72
CA GLY A 17 -0.53 -21.61 3.62
C GLY A 17 -2.01 -21.39 3.26
N GLY A 18 -2.33 -20.87 2.07
CA GLY A 18 -3.71 -20.61 1.63
C GLY A 18 -4.31 -19.28 2.11
N GLY A 19 -3.62 -18.52 2.95
CA GLY A 19 -4.06 -17.19 3.41
C GLY A 19 -4.11 -16.15 2.28
N ASN A 20 -4.96 -15.14 2.44
CA ASN A 20 -5.15 -14.05 1.48
C ASN A 20 -4.32 -12.82 1.88
N ARG A 21 -3.43 -12.37 0.99
CA ARG A 21 -2.57 -11.20 1.22
C ARG A 21 -3.35 -9.90 1.31
N ARG A 22 -4.40 -9.72 0.50
CA ARG A 22 -5.31 -8.55 0.61
C ARG A 22 -5.94 -8.47 2.00
N PHE A 23 -6.42 -9.60 2.52
CA PHE A 23 -7.00 -9.62 3.86
C PHE A 23 -5.98 -9.19 4.91
N GLU A 24 -4.75 -9.70 4.82
CA GLU A 24 -3.68 -9.29 5.73
C GLU A 24 -3.33 -7.80 5.61
N ILE A 25 -3.33 -7.24 4.39
CA ILE A 25 -3.11 -5.80 4.15
C ILE A 25 -4.19 -4.96 4.85
N LEU A 26 -5.45 -5.39 4.80
CA LEU A 26 -6.56 -4.67 5.45
C LEU A 26 -6.46 -4.68 6.98
N LEU A 27 -5.75 -5.65 7.56
CA LEU A 27 -5.48 -5.69 9.00
C LEU A 27 -4.28 -4.83 9.41
N CYS A 28 -3.47 -4.37 8.46
CA CYS A 28 -2.32 -3.52 8.77
C CYS A 28 -2.75 -2.09 9.11
N SER A 29 -2.10 -1.51 10.12
CA SER A 29 -2.32 -0.11 10.49
C SER A 29 -1.17 0.77 9.98
N PRO A 30 -1.42 2.00 9.50
CA PRO A 30 -0.35 2.94 9.17
C PRO A 30 0.63 3.11 10.35
N GLY A 31 1.92 2.97 10.08
CA GLY A 31 3.00 3.01 11.07
C GLY A 31 3.33 1.66 11.70
N GLU A 32 2.54 0.61 11.45
CA GLU A 32 2.85 -0.75 11.89
C GLU A 32 4.15 -1.25 11.23
N GLY A 33 5.02 -1.91 11.99
CA GLY A 33 6.28 -2.43 11.46
C GLY A 33 6.07 -3.48 10.37
N VAL A 34 6.90 -3.45 9.33
CA VAL A 34 6.95 -4.50 8.30
C VAL A 34 8.37 -5.01 8.12
N THR A 35 8.51 -6.26 7.72
CA THR A 35 9.83 -6.89 7.49
C THR A 35 10.06 -7.08 6.00
N LEU A 36 11.26 -6.70 5.54
CA LEU A 36 11.71 -6.90 4.16
C LEU A 36 12.65 -8.11 4.11
N VAL A 37 12.31 -9.11 3.31
CA VAL A 37 13.02 -10.39 3.23
C VAL A 37 13.51 -10.63 1.80
N PRO A 38 14.81 -10.51 1.51
CA PRO A 38 15.36 -10.87 0.20
C PRO A 38 15.20 -12.37 -0.08
N GLU A 39 14.75 -12.72 -1.27
CA GLU A 39 14.59 -14.11 -1.73
C GLU A 39 15.53 -14.39 -2.94
N PRO A 40 16.86 -14.53 -2.74
CA PRO A 40 17.81 -14.73 -3.83
C PRO A 40 17.63 -16.03 -4.63
N ARG A 41 16.82 -16.96 -4.11
CA ARG A 41 16.48 -18.23 -4.75
C ARG A 41 15.04 -18.26 -5.28
N ASN A 42 14.37 -17.11 -5.33
CA ASN A 42 13.04 -17.03 -5.91
C ASN A 42 13.11 -17.41 -7.40
N PRO A 43 12.25 -18.33 -7.87
CA PRO A 43 12.34 -18.89 -9.22
C PRO A 43 11.95 -17.91 -10.32
N VAL A 44 11.24 -16.83 -9.99
CA VAL A 44 10.77 -15.83 -10.95
C VAL A 44 11.73 -14.65 -11.03
N ASP A 45 12.16 -14.12 -9.88
CA ASP A 45 13.08 -12.99 -9.80
C ASP A 45 14.09 -13.17 -8.65
N PRO A 46 15.39 -13.38 -8.91
CA PRO A 46 16.41 -13.51 -7.87
C PRO A 46 16.63 -12.22 -7.06
N ASN A 47 16.08 -11.09 -7.50
CA ASN A 47 16.09 -9.84 -6.74
C ASN A 47 14.83 -9.64 -5.89
N ALA A 48 13.88 -10.57 -5.90
CA ALA A 48 12.62 -10.44 -5.18
C ALA A 48 12.85 -10.13 -3.69
N VAL A 49 12.09 -9.16 -3.18
CA VAL A 49 12.06 -8.81 -1.75
C VAL A 49 10.63 -8.97 -1.27
N MET A 50 10.40 -10.01 -0.48
CA MET A 50 9.11 -10.28 0.16
C MET A 50 8.87 -9.27 1.27
N VAL A 51 7.61 -8.86 1.45
CA VAL A 51 7.17 -7.97 2.52
C VAL A 51 6.25 -8.74 3.46
N LEU A 52 6.59 -8.75 4.74
CA LEU A 52 5.82 -9.37 5.82
C LEU A 52 5.21 -8.30 6.72
N SER A 53 3.97 -8.49 7.16
CA SER A 53 3.36 -7.68 8.22
C SER A 53 4.04 -7.89 9.58
N ALA A 54 3.68 -7.10 10.58
CA ALA A 54 4.14 -7.30 11.97
C ALA A 54 3.78 -8.68 12.55
N ARG A 55 2.78 -9.37 11.97
CA ARG A 55 2.36 -10.72 12.35
C ARG A 55 3.15 -11.82 11.63
N GLY A 56 4.12 -11.45 10.80
CA GLY A 56 4.92 -12.39 10.01
C GLY A 56 4.18 -12.97 8.79
N VAL A 57 3.03 -12.40 8.43
CA VAL A 57 2.24 -12.84 7.29
C VAL A 57 2.66 -12.06 6.05
N GLN A 58 2.88 -12.76 4.94
CA GLN A 58 3.23 -12.11 3.69
C GLN A 58 2.08 -11.24 3.19
N ILE A 59 2.40 -9.99 2.84
CA ILE A 59 1.49 -9.03 2.22
C ILE A 59 1.82 -8.75 0.75
N GLY A 60 3.00 -9.14 0.28
CA GLY A 60 3.36 -9.07 -1.14
C GLY A 60 4.87 -9.05 -1.36
N TYR A 61 5.27 -8.41 -2.45
CA TYR A 61 6.66 -8.19 -2.84
C TYR A 61 6.88 -6.72 -3.21
N LEU A 62 8.10 -6.20 -3.01
CA LEU A 62 8.48 -4.94 -3.61
C LEU A 62 8.44 -5.05 -5.14
N THR A 63 8.14 -3.94 -5.82
CA THR A 63 8.24 -3.87 -7.28
C THR A 63 9.66 -4.17 -7.76
N ALA A 64 9.80 -4.84 -8.91
CA ALA A 64 11.08 -5.35 -9.40
C ALA A 64 12.14 -4.24 -9.58
N ASP A 65 11.72 -3.05 -10.00
CA ASP A 65 12.58 -1.86 -10.16
C ASP A 65 13.23 -1.41 -8.84
N ARG A 66 12.55 -1.64 -7.70
CA ARG A 66 13.05 -1.30 -6.36
C ARG A 66 13.66 -2.48 -5.62
N ALA A 67 13.21 -3.69 -5.91
CA ALA A 67 13.62 -4.92 -5.23
C ALA A 67 15.13 -5.16 -5.34
N ALA A 68 15.73 -4.97 -6.52
CA ALA A 68 17.17 -5.13 -6.71
C ALA A 68 17.99 -4.18 -5.82
N TRP A 69 17.60 -2.90 -5.77
CA TRP A 69 18.30 -1.88 -5.00
C TRP A 69 18.16 -2.08 -3.50
N ILE A 70 16.94 -2.30 -3.00
CA ILE A 70 16.67 -2.56 -1.58
C ILE A 70 17.30 -3.89 -1.14
N GLY A 71 17.16 -4.94 -1.96
CA GLY A 71 17.76 -6.24 -1.71
C GLY A 71 19.28 -6.18 -1.62
N ALA A 72 19.94 -5.37 -2.45
CA ALA A 72 21.38 -5.16 -2.36
C ALA A 72 21.78 -4.48 -1.03
N MET A 73 21.04 -3.46 -0.59
CA MET A 73 21.30 -2.80 0.70
C MET A 73 21.16 -3.74 1.89
N LEU A 74 20.08 -4.54 1.91
CA LEU A 74 19.83 -5.52 2.95
C LEU A 74 20.96 -6.57 3.00
N ARG A 75 21.42 -7.06 1.84
CA ARG A 75 22.54 -8.02 1.77
C ARG A 75 23.89 -7.44 2.19
N GLN A 76 24.08 -6.14 2.02
CA GLN A 76 25.28 -5.42 2.48
C GLN A 76 25.24 -5.12 3.98
N GLY A 77 24.18 -5.52 4.70
CA GLY A 77 24.03 -5.28 6.13
C GLY A 77 23.68 -3.83 6.47
N ARG A 78 23.23 -3.03 5.49
CA ARG A 78 22.75 -1.67 5.76
C ARG A 78 21.46 -1.75 6.58
N GLU A 79 21.37 -0.92 7.61
CA GLU A 79 20.16 -0.82 8.40
C GLU A 79 19.03 -0.20 7.58
N VAL A 80 17.94 -0.96 7.43
CA VAL A 80 16.71 -0.54 6.75
C VAL A 80 15.54 -0.80 7.68
N ALA A 81 14.88 0.25 8.13
CA ALA A 81 13.63 0.17 8.88
C ALA A 81 12.45 0.41 7.95
N ALA A 82 11.35 -0.33 8.14
CA ALA A 82 10.18 -0.24 7.28
C ALA A 82 8.89 -0.28 8.09
N VAL A 83 7.91 0.55 7.69
CA VAL A 83 6.55 0.57 8.26
C VAL A 83 5.51 0.54 7.16
N PHE A 84 4.35 -0.04 7.47
CA PHE A 84 3.17 0.01 6.62
C PHE A 84 2.71 1.46 6.48
N GLN A 85 2.47 1.92 5.25
CA GLN A 85 1.97 3.26 5.00
C GLN A 85 0.46 3.25 4.75
N GLN A 86 0.01 2.47 3.77
CA GLN A 86 -1.41 2.36 3.41
C GLN A 86 -1.67 1.17 2.48
N ALA A 87 -2.92 0.74 2.39
CA ALA A 87 -3.38 -0.15 1.33
C ALA A 87 -3.42 0.60 -0.01
N THR A 88 -3.25 -0.11 -1.12
CA THR A 88 -3.38 0.43 -2.49
C THR A 88 -4.17 -0.55 -3.35
N PRO A 89 -4.71 -0.14 -4.51
CA PRO A 89 -5.44 -1.06 -5.39
C PRO A 89 -4.63 -2.29 -5.83
N MET A 90 -3.30 -2.14 -5.99
CA MET A 90 -2.39 -3.23 -6.40
C MET A 90 -1.81 -4.02 -5.22
N GLY A 91 -1.99 -3.54 -3.99
CA GLY A 91 -1.50 -4.16 -2.77
C GLY A 91 -1.33 -3.14 -1.65
N ALA A 92 -0.10 -2.68 -1.42
CA ALA A 92 0.19 -1.75 -0.33
C ALA A 92 1.30 -0.77 -0.70
N ALA A 93 1.48 0.25 0.13
CA ALA A 93 2.67 1.08 0.16
C ALA A 93 3.33 0.94 1.53
N VAL A 94 4.66 0.91 1.55
CA VAL A 94 5.47 0.90 2.77
C VAL A 94 6.45 2.06 2.76
N ARG A 95 6.72 2.61 3.93
CA ARG A 95 7.70 3.67 4.13
C ARG A 95 8.98 3.06 4.66
N VAL A 96 10.12 3.36 4.03
CA VAL A 96 11.43 2.88 4.47
C VAL A 96 12.34 4.03 4.86
N ALA A 97 13.17 3.80 5.87
CA ALA A 97 14.24 4.67 6.33
C ALA A 97 15.55 3.87 6.44
N PHE A 98 16.68 4.58 6.40
CA PHE A 98 18.01 3.97 6.37
C PHE A 98 18.88 4.46 7.52
N ASP A 99 19.92 3.68 7.83
CA ASP A 99 21.02 4.08 8.72
C ASP A 99 20.53 4.49 10.13
N GLY A 100 19.70 3.64 10.74
CA GLY A 100 19.16 3.84 12.08
C GLY A 100 18.00 4.84 12.19
N ALA A 101 17.59 5.47 11.09
CA ALA A 101 16.42 6.34 11.08
C ALA A 101 15.10 5.55 11.23
N VAL A 102 14.10 6.17 11.87
CA VAL A 102 12.75 5.61 12.03
C VAL A 102 11.85 6.21 10.94
N PRO A 103 11.24 5.40 10.05
CA PRO A 103 10.37 5.91 9.01
C PRO A 103 9.09 6.49 9.63
N VAL A 104 8.72 7.70 9.22
CA VAL A 104 7.49 8.35 9.66
C VAL A 104 6.46 8.28 8.54
N VAL A 105 5.25 7.81 8.85
CA VAL A 105 4.14 7.87 7.91
C VAL A 105 3.63 9.31 7.85
N PRO A 106 3.66 9.97 6.68
CA PRO A 106 3.11 11.31 6.56
C PRO A 106 1.61 11.24 6.82
N VAL A 107 1.12 12.11 7.70
CA VAL A 107 -0.32 12.33 7.88
C VAL A 107 -0.80 13.05 6.63
N VAL A 108 -1.34 12.30 5.68
CA VAL A 108 -2.08 12.91 4.57
C VAL A 108 -3.42 13.34 5.19
N PRO A 109 -3.77 14.65 5.20
CA PRO A 109 -5.11 15.04 5.61
C PRO A 109 -6.07 14.25 4.73
N ALA A 110 -7.06 13.59 5.35
CA ALA A 110 -8.10 12.89 4.61
C ALA A 110 -8.60 13.86 3.54
N VAL A 111 -8.35 13.53 2.27
CA VAL A 111 -9.03 14.21 1.19
C VAL A 111 -10.49 13.94 1.50
N ARG A 112 -11.22 14.96 1.96
CA ARG A 112 -12.68 14.85 2.04
C ARG A 112 -13.08 14.40 0.65
N GLU A 113 -13.62 13.20 0.54
CA GLU A 113 -14.32 12.82 -0.67
C GLU A 113 -15.25 13.98 -0.98
N VAL A 114 -15.04 14.59 -2.15
CA VAL A 114 -15.91 15.66 -2.62
C VAL A 114 -17.29 15.03 -2.64
N GLY A 115 -18.18 15.57 -1.80
CA GLY A 115 -19.33 14.86 -1.24
C GLY A 115 -20.13 14.03 -2.25
N GLU A 116 -20.40 12.79 -1.87
CA GLU A 116 -21.53 12.01 -2.40
C GLU A 116 -22.90 12.59 -1.96
N ASP A 117 -22.92 13.69 -1.20
CA ASP A 117 -24.13 14.39 -0.72
C ASP A 117 -24.49 15.64 -1.54
N ALA A 118 -24.25 15.64 -2.86
CA ALA A 118 -25.14 16.41 -3.72
C ALA A 118 -26.33 15.51 -4.02
N GLU A 119 -27.34 15.49 -3.14
CA GLU A 119 -28.68 15.11 -3.58
C GLU A 119 -28.90 15.89 -4.89
N PRO A 120 -29.24 15.23 -6.02
CA PRO A 120 -29.51 15.95 -7.24
C PRO A 120 -30.56 16.99 -6.89
N GLU A 121 -30.22 18.28 -7.01
CA GLU A 121 -31.17 19.38 -6.80
C GLU A 121 -32.43 19.00 -7.60
N PHE A 122 -33.50 18.69 -6.87
CA PHE A 122 -34.75 18.30 -7.48
C PHE A 122 -35.25 19.51 -8.26
N TRP A 123 -35.12 19.46 -9.59
CA TRP A 123 -35.63 20.45 -10.52
C TRP A 123 -36.98 19.96 -11.02
N PRO A 124 -38.11 20.33 -10.36
CA PRO A 124 -39.41 20.01 -10.91
C PRO A 124 -39.56 20.70 -12.27
N ASP A 125 -40.15 19.98 -13.22
CA ASP A 125 -40.47 20.56 -14.53
C ASP A 125 -41.34 21.80 -14.36
N GLU A 126 -41.13 22.78 -15.22
CA GLU A 126 -41.90 24.03 -15.25
C GLU A 126 -43.36 23.69 -15.59
N VAL A 127 -44.25 23.84 -14.60
CA VAL A 127 -45.70 23.72 -14.81
C VAL A 127 -46.19 24.99 -15.48
N TRP A 128 -46.39 24.90 -16.80
CA TRP A 128 -47.06 25.94 -17.56
C TRP A 128 -48.53 25.99 -17.14
N PRO A 129 -49.11 27.18 -16.89
CA PRO A 129 -50.54 27.28 -16.62
C PRO A 129 -51.29 26.80 -17.85
N GLU A 130 -52.01 25.68 -17.70
CA GLU A 130 -53.05 25.31 -18.64
C GLU A 130 -54.21 26.27 -18.45
N GLU A 131 -54.64 26.87 -19.57
CA GLU A 131 -55.91 27.55 -19.84
C GLU A 131 -55.74 29.03 -20.17
N TRP A 132 -56.02 29.39 -21.43
CA TRP A 132 -56.99 30.45 -21.75
C TRP A 132 -57.69 30.08 -23.08
N GLU A 133 -58.95 29.65 -22.97
CA GLU A 133 -60.04 29.51 -23.99
C GLU A 133 -59.73 29.46 -25.50
#